data_AF-H7GGL2-F1
#
_entry.id   AF-H7GGL2-F1
#
_cell.length_a   1.000
_cell.length_b   1.000
_cell.length_c   1.000
_cell.angle_alpha   90.00
_cell.angle_beta   90.00
_cell.angle_gamma   90.00
#
_symmetry.space_group_name_H-M   'P 1'
#
loop_
_entity.id
_entity.type
_entity.pdbx_description
1 polymer ?
#
loop_
_entity_poly.entity_id
_entity_poly.type
_entity_poly.pdbx_seq_one_letter_code
_entity_poly.pdbx_strand_id
1 'polypeptide(L)'
;MQELKVPSVGESIVEVEIGAWLKKEGESFAQDEPLVELITDKATLELPAPFAGTLKQILKKTGETARVGEAIALLEAGAAEAKPQAQAPAEAPKEPAQGPLAMPAAERLMQEKGVSPAEVQGTGLGGRILKEDVMRHLEERAPAKPVEAPPP
;
A
#
# COMPACT_ATOMS: atom_id res chain seq x y z
N MET A 1 -0.38 -16.39 -12.72
CA MET A 1 0.97 -15.92 -13.12
C MET A 1 1.19 -16.32 -14.56
N GLN A 2 1.72 -15.42 -15.35
CA GLN A 2 2.02 -15.63 -16.76
C GLN A 2 3.49 -15.34 -16.98
N GLU A 3 4.17 -16.22 -17.68
CA GLU A 3 5.56 -16.05 -18.03
C GLU A 3 5.62 -15.12 -19.24
N LEU A 4 6.32 -13.99 -19.15
CA LEU A 4 6.66 -13.18 -20.31
C LEU A 4 7.77 -13.90 -21.05
N LYS A 5 7.44 -14.47 -22.21
CA LYS A 5 8.38 -15.16 -23.08
C LYS A 5 8.81 -14.25 -24.20
N VAL A 6 10.04 -14.41 -24.67
CA VAL A 6 10.49 -13.75 -25.90
C VAL A 6 9.64 -14.26 -27.06
N PRO A 7 8.87 -13.40 -27.77
CA PRO A 7 8.14 -13.81 -28.95
C PRO A 7 9.12 -14.08 -30.10
N SER A 8 8.71 -14.92 -31.05
CA SER A 8 9.51 -15.13 -32.26
C SER A 8 9.45 -13.87 -33.12
N VAL A 9 10.51 -13.06 -33.04
CA VAL A 9 10.65 -11.79 -33.79
C VAL A 9 11.05 -11.99 -35.26
N GLY A 10 11.10 -13.25 -35.73
CA GLY A 10 11.26 -13.61 -37.14
C GLY A 10 11.72 -15.07 -37.30
N GLU A 11 11.39 -15.68 -38.44
CA GLU A 11 11.62 -17.12 -38.75
C GLU A 11 13.08 -17.59 -38.63
N SER A 12 14.06 -16.68 -38.52
CA SER A 12 15.50 -17.02 -38.45
C SER A 12 16.25 -16.41 -37.25
N ILE A 13 15.59 -15.71 -36.33
CA ILE A 13 16.23 -15.11 -35.15
C ILE A 13 16.01 -16.02 -33.95
N VAL A 14 17.08 -16.63 -33.46
CA VAL A 14 17.04 -17.61 -32.34
C VAL A 14 17.34 -16.97 -30.98
N GLU A 15 18.02 -15.83 -30.96
CA GLU A 15 18.51 -15.16 -29.76
C GLU A 15 18.22 -13.66 -29.87
N VAL A 16 17.78 -13.06 -28.76
CA VAL A 16 17.55 -11.61 -28.63
C VAL A 16 18.23 -11.11 -27.36
N GLU A 17 18.59 -9.83 -27.35
CA GLU A 17 19.13 -9.17 -26.16
C GLU A 17 18.06 -8.28 -25.52
N ILE A 18 17.99 -8.27 -24.21
CA ILE A 18 17.07 -7.43 -23.46
C ILE A 18 17.69 -6.04 -23.37
N GLY A 19 17.14 -5.07 -24.09
CA GLY A 19 17.70 -3.73 -24.20
C GLY A 19 17.49 -2.86 -22.97
N ALA A 20 16.23 -2.54 -22.65
CA ALA A 20 15.85 -1.66 -21.55
C ALA A 20 14.49 -2.05 -20.97
N TRP A 21 14.43 -2.30 -19.67
CA TRP A 21 13.16 -2.49 -18.97
C TRP A 21 12.51 -1.14 -18.69
N LEU A 22 11.32 -0.90 -19.27
CA LEU A 22 10.50 0.26 -18.94
C LEU A 22 9.74 0.05 -17.63
N LYS A 23 9.48 -1.21 -17.26
CA LYS A 23 8.79 -1.60 -16.02
C LYS A 23 9.71 -2.35 -15.06
N LYS A 24 9.59 -2.05 -13.76
CA LYS A 24 10.36 -2.71 -12.68
C LYS A 24 9.57 -3.83 -12.00
N GLU A 25 10.28 -4.70 -11.29
CA GLU A 25 9.69 -5.72 -10.42
C GLU A 25 8.74 -5.08 -9.40
N GLY A 26 7.51 -5.56 -9.36
CA GLY A 26 6.41 -5.02 -8.55
C GLY A 26 5.61 -3.89 -9.22
N GLU A 27 5.96 -3.47 -10.43
CA GLU A 27 5.28 -2.36 -11.09
C GLU A 27 4.05 -2.82 -11.89
N SER A 28 2.96 -2.07 -11.77
CA SER A 28 1.74 -2.28 -12.54
C SER A 28 1.85 -1.73 -13.96
N PHE A 29 1.28 -2.45 -14.93
CA PHE A 29 1.23 -2.10 -16.35
C PHE A 29 -0.18 -2.36 -16.91
N ALA A 30 -0.56 -1.59 -17.92
CA ALA A 30 -1.80 -1.80 -18.66
C ALA A 30 -1.62 -2.81 -19.81
N GLN A 31 -2.73 -3.35 -20.33
CA GLN A 31 -2.71 -4.12 -21.58
C GLN A 31 -2.22 -3.21 -22.70
N ASP A 32 -1.38 -3.74 -23.59
CA ASP A 32 -0.78 -3.00 -24.71
C ASP A 32 0.32 -2.00 -24.29
N GLU A 33 0.73 -1.98 -23.01
CA GLU A 33 1.77 -1.07 -22.51
C GLU A 33 3.18 -1.67 -22.68
N PRO A 34 4.18 -0.93 -23.21
CA PRO A 34 5.54 -1.45 -23.38
C PRO A 34 6.21 -1.78 -22.05
N LEU A 35 6.61 -3.05 -21.88
CA LEU A 35 7.25 -3.54 -20.66
C LEU A 35 8.77 -3.50 -20.75
N VAL A 36 9.30 -3.90 -21.91
CA VAL A 36 10.72 -4.12 -22.13
C VAL A 36 11.05 -3.93 -23.60
N GLU A 37 12.21 -3.35 -23.87
CA GLU A 37 12.78 -3.26 -25.21
C GLU A 37 13.67 -4.47 -25.47
N LEU A 38 13.50 -5.13 -26.61
CA LEU A 38 14.36 -6.18 -27.12
C LEU A 38 15.24 -5.59 -28.22
N ILE A 39 16.55 -5.75 -28.10
CA ILE A 39 17.53 -5.38 -29.11
C ILE A 39 17.90 -6.64 -29.88
N THR A 40 17.81 -6.55 -31.19
CA THR A 40 18.32 -7.56 -32.12
C THR A 40 19.38 -6.92 -33.01
N ASP A 41 20.21 -7.73 -33.67
CA ASP A 41 21.28 -7.28 -34.59
C ASP A 41 20.79 -6.29 -35.66
N LYS A 42 19.48 -6.31 -35.98
CA LYS A 42 18.88 -5.49 -37.04
C LYS A 42 17.86 -4.47 -36.59
N ALA A 43 17.28 -4.61 -35.40
CA ALA A 43 16.19 -3.75 -34.94
C ALA A 43 16.04 -3.76 -33.42
N THR A 44 15.60 -2.63 -32.88
CA THR A 44 15.05 -2.56 -31.52
C THR A 44 13.54 -2.69 -31.61
N LEU A 45 12.97 -3.64 -30.89
CA LEU A 45 11.53 -3.89 -30.83
C LEU A 45 11.06 -3.82 -29.38
N GLU A 46 10.01 -3.07 -29.11
CA GLU A 46 9.37 -3.06 -27.81
C GLU A 46 8.40 -4.22 -27.64
N LEU A 47 8.41 -4.83 -26.46
CA LEU A 47 7.54 -5.94 -26.08
C LEU A 47 6.37 -5.37 -25.25
N PRO A 48 5.16 -5.22 -25.83
CA PRO A 48 4.00 -4.76 -25.10
C PRO A 48 3.46 -5.85 -24.16
N ALA A 49 2.78 -5.42 -23.11
CA ALA A 49 2.13 -6.30 -22.17
C ALA A 49 0.94 -7.01 -22.84
N PRO A 50 0.86 -8.36 -22.78
CA PRO A 50 -0.25 -9.10 -23.35
C PRO A 50 -1.58 -8.90 -22.60
N PHE A 51 -1.55 -8.34 -21.39
CA PHE A 51 -2.71 -8.07 -20.53
C PHE A 51 -2.38 -6.95 -19.53
N ALA A 52 -3.37 -6.43 -18.79
CA ALA A 52 -3.14 -5.50 -17.69
C ALA A 52 -2.83 -6.26 -16.39
N GLY A 53 -1.78 -5.86 -15.67
CA GLY A 53 -1.30 -6.62 -14.53
C GLY A 53 -0.11 -5.99 -13.81
N THR A 54 0.62 -6.81 -13.05
CA THR A 54 1.81 -6.38 -12.29
C THR A 54 3.01 -7.24 -12.66
N LEU A 55 4.18 -6.62 -12.81
CA LEU A 55 5.43 -7.34 -13.05
C LEU A 55 5.81 -8.04 -11.75
N LYS A 56 5.75 -9.36 -11.68
CA LYS A 56 6.02 -10.09 -10.45
C LYS A 56 7.52 -10.16 -10.16
N GLN A 57 8.31 -10.53 -11.17
CA GLN A 57 9.76 -10.69 -11.03
C GLN A 57 10.43 -10.68 -12.41
N ILE A 58 11.63 -10.11 -12.52
CA ILE A 58 12.44 -10.13 -13.73
C ILE A 58 13.46 -11.28 -13.59
N LEU A 59 13.37 -12.27 -14.46
CA LEU A 59 14.33 -13.39 -14.49
C LEU A 59 15.61 -12.99 -15.24
N LYS A 60 15.47 -12.14 -16.26
CA LYS A 60 16.54 -11.72 -17.15
C LYS A 60 16.67 -10.20 -17.15
N LYS A 61 17.78 -9.68 -16.65
CA LYS A 61 17.97 -8.23 -16.47
C LYS A 61 18.24 -7.52 -17.78
N THR A 62 18.15 -6.19 -17.73
CA THR A 62 18.61 -5.31 -18.80
C THR A 62 20.05 -5.63 -19.20
N GLY A 63 20.28 -5.86 -20.49
CA GLY A 63 21.55 -6.25 -21.10
C GLY A 63 21.80 -7.76 -21.16
N GLU A 64 20.82 -8.60 -20.79
CA GLU A 64 20.98 -10.05 -20.84
C GLU A 64 20.39 -10.68 -22.12
N THR A 65 20.98 -11.78 -22.55
CA THR A 65 20.56 -12.54 -23.74
C THR A 65 19.51 -13.60 -23.37
N ALA A 66 18.44 -13.68 -24.17
CA ALA A 66 17.36 -14.64 -24.01
C ALA A 66 17.04 -15.33 -25.34
N ARG A 67 16.66 -16.61 -25.27
CA ARG A 67 16.24 -17.38 -26.45
C ARG A 67 14.77 -17.17 -26.77
N VAL A 68 14.39 -17.35 -28.04
CA VAL A 68 12.97 -17.33 -28.43
C VAL A 68 12.19 -18.40 -27.66
N GLY A 69 11.09 -17.99 -27.04
CA GLY A 69 10.27 -18.85 -26.17
C GLY A 69 10.78 -18.98 -24.73
N GLU A 70 11.92 -18.37 -24.38
CA GLU A 70 12.45 -18.35 -23.02
C GLU A 70 11.72 -17.29 -22.18
N ALA A 71 11.42 -17.63 -20.92
CA ALA A 71 10.77 -16.72 -19.98
C ALA A 71 11.77 -15.69 -19.43
N ILE A 72 11.55 -14.41 -19.76
CA ILE A 72 12.39 -13.28 -19.33
C ILE A 72 11.88 -12.63 -18.04
N ALA A 73 10.57 -12.73 -17.77
CA ALA A 73 9.96 -12.24 -16.55
C ALA A 73 8.69 -13.00 -16.21
N LEU A 74 8.25 -12.86 -14.97
CA LEU A 74 6.97 -13.34 -14.48
C LEU A 74 6.03 -12.14 -14.37
N LEU A 75 4.93 -12.21 -15.08
CA LEU A 75 3.83 -11.26 -15.05
C LEU A 75 2.68 -11.83 -14.21
N GLU A 76 1.93 -10.97 -13.56
CA GLU A 76 0.71 -11.35 -12.85
C GLU A 76 -0.46 -10.64 -13.51
N ALA A 77 -1.33 -11.40 -14.19
CA ALA A 77 -2.54 -10.85 -14.77
C ALA A 77 -3.42 -10.28 -13.67
N GLY A 78 -3.69 -8.99 -13.77
CA GLY A 78 -4.57 -8.26 -12.89
C GLY A 78 -6.01 -8.62 -13.21
N ALA A 79 -6.39 -9.88 -12.96
CA ALA A 79 -7.71 -10.07 -12.40
C ALA A 79 -7.69 -9.33 -11.07
N ALA A 80 -8.61 -8.40 -10.88
CA ALA A 80 -8.93 -7.87 -9.57
C ALA A 80 -9.50 -9.00 -8.70
N GLU A 81 -8.64 -9.91 -8.26
CA GLU A 81 -8.82 -10.77 -7.11
C GLU A 81 -7.56 -10.60 -6.28
N ALA A 82 -7.63 -9.58 -5.42
CA ALA A 82 -7.91 -9.85 -4.03
C ALA A 82 -6.64 -10.37 -3.35
N LYS A 83 -6.00 -9.46 -2.61
CA LYS A 83 -5.63 -9.84 -1.25
C LYS A 83 -6.83 -10.59 -0.67
N PRO A 84 -6.69 -11.86 -0.25
CA PRO A 84 -7.61 -12.40 0.71
C PRO A 84 -7.57 -11.47 1.90
N GLN A 85 -8.66 -10.73 2.04
CA GLN A 85 -9.28 -10.55 3.33
C GLN A 85 -9.59 -11.96 3.87
N ALA A 86 -8.55 -12.67 4.31
CA ALA A 86 -8.70 -13.61 5.42
C ALA A 86 -8.79 -12.68 6.64
N GLN A 87 -9.93 -12.44 7.29
CA GLN A 87 -10.96 -13.42 7.68
C GLN A 87 -10.31 -14.75 8.07
N ALA A 88 -9.39 -14.66 9.02
CA ALA A 88 -9.34 -15.66 10.07
C ALA A 88 -10.46 -15.31 11.07
N PRO A 89 -11.48 -16.16 11.27
CA PRO A 89 -12.33 -16.13 12.44
C PRO A 89 -11.55 -16.82 13.58
N ALA A 90 -10.91 -16.01 14.41
CA ALA A 90 -10.56 -16.38 15.77
C ALA A 90 -10.49 -15.09 16.59
N GLU A 91 -11.55 -14.90 17.37
CA GLU A 91 -11.66 -14.04 18.54
C GLU A 91 -10.31 -13.77 19.23
N ALA A 92 -9.82 -12.56 19.04
CA ALA A 92 -9.53 -11.62 20.12
C ALA A 92 -9.31 -10.25 19.46
N PRO A 93 -10.35 -9.40 19.35
CA PRO A 93 -10.11 -8.00 19.13
C PRO A 93 -9.32 -7.50 20.33
N LYS A 94 -8.02 -7.26 20.16
CA LYS A 94 -7.46 -6.08 20.81
C LYS A 94 -8.14 -4.91 20.14
N GLU A 95 -9.18 -4.41 20.80
CA GLU A 95 -9.79 -3.11 20.58
C GLU A 95 -8.77 -2.12 19.99
N PRO A 96 -8.92 -1.66 18.75
CA PRO A 96 -8.64 -0.25 18.50
C PRO A 96 -9.71 0.46 19.33
N ALA A 97 -9.25 1.01 20.46
CA ALA A 97 -10.05 1.69 21.47
C ALA A 97 -11.34 2.26 20.87
N GLN A 98 -12.46 1.78 21.39
CA GLN A 98 -13.70 2.55 21.41
C GLN A 98 -13.47 3.77 22.33
N GLY A 99 -12.55 4.62 21.90
CA GLY A 99 -12.30 5.94 22.43
C GLY A 99 -12.96 6.93 21.47
N PRO A 100 -13.54 8.01 21.97
CA PRO A 100 -14.21 8.98 21.13
C PRO A 100 -13.25 9.47 20.02
N LEU A 101 -13.73 9.50 18.77
CA LEU A 101 -13.00 9.98 17.59
C LEU A 101 -12.61 11.45 17.81
N ALA A 102 -11.40 11.70 18.29
CA ALA A 102 -10.91 13.04 18.51
C ALA A 102 -10.55 13.71 17.17
N MET A 103 -10.87 14.99 17.04
CA MET A 103 -10.44 15.77 15.88
C MET A 103 -8.93 16.01 15.93
N PRO A 104 -8.24 16.16 14.79
CA PRO A 104 -6.78 16.30 14.74
C PRO A 104 -6.24 17.46 15.59
N ALA A 105 -7.01 18.53 15.79
CA ALA A 105 -6.64 19.62 16.70
C ALA A 105 -6.77 19.25 18.19
N ALA A 106 -7.74 18.42 18.55
CA ALA A 106 -7.94 17.88 19.89
C ALA A 106 -6.88 16.83 20.22
N GLU A 107 -6.58 15.93 19.29
CA GLU A 107 -5.52 14.91 19.42
C GLU A 107 -4.16 15.52 19.71
N ARG A 108 -3.79 16.61 19.03
CA ARG A 108 -2.53 17.33 19.27
C ARG A 108 -2.48 17.90 20.69
N LEU A 109 -3.55 18.54 21.14
CA LEU A 109 -3.62 19.15 22.47
C LEU A 109 -3.64 18.10 23.58
N MET A 110 -4.31 16.97 23.36
CA MET A 110 -4.34 15.82 24.28
C MET A 110 -2.97 15.16 24.41
N GLN A 111 -2.27 14.93 23.30
CA GLN A 111 -0.91 14.35 23.31
C GLN A 111 0.09 15.27 24.02
N GLU A 112 -0.03 16.58 23.83
CA GLU A 112 0.89 17.55 24.43
C GLU A 112 0.67 17.72 25.94
N LYS A 113 -0.57 17.53 26.41
CA LYS A 113 -0.94 17.68 27.83
C LYS A 113 -1.17 16.36 28.56
N GLY A 114 -0.96 15.22 27.88
CA GLY A 114 -1.09 13.88 28.45
C GLY A 114 -2.51 13.53 28.87
N VAL A 115 -3.50 13.96 28.08
CA VAL A 115 -4.93 13.69 28.34
C VAL A 115 -5.40 12.53 27.48
N SER A 116 -6.13 11.58 28.07
CA SER A 116 -6.63 10.41 27.36
C SER A 116 -7.98 10.73 26.68
N PRO A 117 -8.24 10.23 25.45
CA PRO A 117 -9.53 10.46 24.79
C PRO A 117 -10.71 9.84 25.56
N ALA A 118 -10.47 8.85 26.43
CA ALA A 118 -11.51 8.29 27.29
C ALA A 118 -11.95 9.23 28.43
N GLU A 119 -11.11 10.20 28.81
CA GLU A 119 -11.38 11.13 29.92
C GLU A 119 -12.09 12.40 29.46
N VAL A 120 -12.11 12.65 28.15
CA VAL A 120 -12.68 13.86 27.56
C VAL A 120 -14.03 13.53 26.96
N GLN A 121 -15.09 14.16 27.48
CA GLN A 121 -16.42 14.05 26.90
C GLN A 121 -16.46 14.82 25.58
N GLY A 122 -16.51 14.09 24.46
CA GLY A 122 -16.57 14.69 23.13
C GLY A 122 -17.96 15.19 22.76
N THR A 123 -18.08 16.51 22.55
CA THR A 123 -19.36 17.16 22.22
C THR A 123 -19.51 17.38 20.70
N GLY A 124 -18.55 16.96 19.89
CA GLY A 124 -18.54 17.14 18.45
C GLY A 124 -19.51 16.24 17.69
N LEU A 125 -19.87 16.64 16.47
CA LEU A 125 -20.77 15.92 15.56
C LEU A 125 -20.38 14.43 15.43
N GLY A 126 -21.24 13.55 15.93
CA GLY A 126 -20.99 12.11 15.99
C GLY A 126 -20.21 11.62 17.21
N GLY A 127 -20.18 12.38 18.31
CA GLY A 127 -19.48 12.01 19.56
C GLY A 127 -17.97 12.24 19.50
N ARG A 128 -17.53 13.21 18.70
CA ARG A 128 -16.11 13.51 18.47
C ARG A 128 -15.56 14.46 19.53
N ILE A 129 -14.31 14.28 19.95
CA ILE A 129 -13.65 15.23 20.87
C ILE A 129 -13.16 16.43 20.07
N LEU A 130 -13.65 17.62 20.41
CA LEU A 130 -13.17 18.88 19.87
C LEU A 130 -12.02 19.44 20.70
N LYS A 131 -11.27 20.38 20.12
CA LYS A 131 -10.22 21.12 20.84
C LYS A 131 -10.76 21.76 22.13
N GLU A 132 -11.99 22.25 22.07
CA GLU A 132 -12.68 22.93 23.18
C GLU A 132 -13.00 21.97 24.32
N ASP A 133 -13.39 20.72 24.02
CA ASP A 133 -13.68 19.70 25.04
C ASP A 133 -12.41 19.33 25.82
N VAL A 134 -11.27 19.19 25.12
CA VAL A 134 -9.96 18.93 25.74
C VAL A 134 -9.52 20.10 26.61
N MET A 135 -9.73 21.32 26.14
CA MET A 135 -9.39 22.54 26.87
C MET A 135 -10.23 22.66 28.15
N ARG A 136 -11.54 22.41 28.04
CA ARG A 136 -12.44 22.40 29.20
C ARG A 136 -12.07 21.33 30.21
N HIS A 137 -11.73 20.13 29.74
CA HIS A 137 -11.25 19.06 30.61
C HIS A 137 -9.93 19.42 31.31
N LEU A 138 -9.00 20.09 30.62
CA LEU A 138 -7.75 20.57 31.21
C LEU A 138 -7.98 21.68 32.25
N GLU A 139 -8.94 22.56 32.02
CA GLU A 139 -9.36 23.58 32.98
C GLU A 139 -10.06 22.97 34.21
N GLU A 140 -10.83 21.89 34.05
CA GLU A 140 -11.40 21.13 35.17
C GLU A 140 -10.35 20.27 35.92
N ARG A 141 -9.34 19.72 35.23
CA ARG A 141 -8.23 18.95 35.83
C ARG A 141 -7.18 19.82 36.50
N ALA A 142 -7.05 21.08 36.12
CA ALA A 142 -6.25 22.03 36.86
C ALA A 142 -6.96 22.28 38.20
N PRO A 143 -6.41 21.83 39.35
CA PRO A 143 -7.16 21.84 40.59
C PRO A 143 -7.52 23.28 40.98
N ALA A 144 -8.83 23.55 40.97
CA ALA A 144 -9.42 24.10 42.17
C ALA A 144 -9.00 23.18 43.34
N LYS A 145 -8.21 23.76 44.24
CA LYS A 145 -7.71 23.28 45.54
C LYS A 145 -8.33 21.97 46.08
N PRO A 146 -7.53 21.06 46.66
CA PRO A 146 -8.05 19.95 47.45
C PRO A 146 -8.68 20.48 48.73
N VAL A 147 -9.99 20.32 48.85
CA VAL A 147 -10.82 20.33 50.05
C VAL A 147 -11.85 19.24 49.74
N GLU A 148 -12.14 18.22 50.52
CA GLU A 148 -11.81 17.79 51.87
C GLU A 148 -12.51 16.41 51.95
N ALA A 149 -11.94 15.41 52.64
CA ALA A 149 -12.66 14.16 52.99
C ALA A 149 -13.79 14.46 54.02
N PRO A 150 -14.64 13.55 54.54
CA PRO A 150 -14.76 12.07 54.44
C PRO A 150 -16.27 11.63 54.39
N PRO A 151 -16.80 10.60 55.11
CA PRO A 151 -16.65 9.12 55.08
C PRO A 151 -18.00 8.39 54.71
N PRO A 152 -18.09 7.05 54.85
CA PRO A 152 -18.97 6.48 55.89
C PRO A 152 -18.25 5.70 56.99
#